data_AF-A0A6P0SF91-F1
#
_entry.id   AF-A0A6P0SF91-F1
#
_cell.length_a   1.000
_cell.length_b   1.000
_cell.length_c   1.000
_cell.angle_alpha   90.00
_cell.angle_beta   90.00
_cell.angle_gamma   90.00
#
_symmetry.space_group_name_H-M   'P 1'
#
loop_
_entity.id
_entity.type
_entity.pdbx_description
1 polymer ?
#
loop_
_entity_poly.entity_id
_entity_poly.type
_entity_poly.pdbx_seq_one_letter_code
_entity_poly.pdbx_strand_id
1 'polypeptide(L)'
;ERKYTIQKVADIFPEYYLLKVKNFKGTAKNHLDEWIYFLKNSEIKEEFDAKGMVEAKETLRVNNLSDQERAAYKRYMDNKSYEASILSTQEFEAQWQNEQIEQAKIRGREEGKRSLLLEQLERRFPEIASQHRAAILGLNSQDLENLAEAMWDFKTSADLLDWLQEHSS
;
A
#
# COMPACT_ATOMS: atom_id res chain seq x y z
N GLU A 1 -9.56 16.99 11.34
CA GLU A 1 -9.92 18.42 11.32
C GLU A 1 -10.51 18.82 12.67
N ARG A 2 -9.93 19.77 13.40
CA ARG A 2 -10.56 20.31 14.62
C ARG A 2 -11.66 21.28 14.19
N LYS A 3 -12.92 20.85 14.31
CA LYS A 3 -14.08 21.74 14.14
C LYS A 3 -14.11 22.70 15.33
N TYR A 4 -13.83 23.98 15.09
CA TYR A 4 -14.04 25.02 16.09
C TYR A 4 -15.55 25.24 16.24
N THR A 5 -16.11 24.86 17.39
CA THR A 5 -17.52 25.08 17.69
C THR A 5 -17.74 26.55 18.04
N ILE A 6 -17.99 27.37 17.02
CA ILE A 6 -18.30 28.80 17.18
C ILE A 6 -19.71 28.91 17.78
N GLN A 7 -19.84 29.36 19.03
CA GLN A 7 -21.12 29.54 19.70
C GLN A 7 -21.50 31.02 19.84
N LYS A 8 -20.51 31.93 19.85
CA LYS A 8 -20.70 33.37 20.01
C LYS A 8 -19.78 34.14 19.06
N VAL A 9 -20.18 35.37 18.71
CA VAL A 9 -19.38 36.30 17.89
C VAL A 9 -18.00 36.55 18.52
N ALA A 10 -17.82 36.40 19.83
CA ALA A 10 -16.52 36.50 20.48
C ALA A 10 -15.52 35.41 20.05
N ASP A 11 -16.00 34.23 19.63
CA ASP A 11 -15.16 33.07 19.31
C ASP A 11 -14.48 33.18 17.92
N ILE A 12 -14.85 34.20 17.14
CA ILE A 12 -14.23 34.48 15.83
C ILE A 12 -12.98 35.35 15.94
N PHE A 13 -12.76 36.00 17.09
CA PHE A 13 -11.60 36.86 17.29
C PHE A 13 -10.39 36.02 17.72
N PRO A 14 -9.19 36.29 17.17
CA PRO A 14 -7.98 35.61 17.59
C PRO A 14 -7.65 35.90 19.05
N GLU A 15 -7.36 34.85 19.82
CA GLU A 15 -6.82 34.98 21.18
C GLU A 15 -5.34 35.40 21.11
N TYR A 16 -5.03 36.58 21.66
CA TYR A 16 -3.65 37.08 21.75
C TYR A 16 -3.05 36.83 23.13
N TYR A 17 -2.03 35.97 23.21
CA TYR A 17 -1.24 35.82 24.43
C TYR A 17 -0.11 36.86 24.47
N LEU A 18 -0.26 37.88 25.31
CA LEU A 18 0.79 38.88 25.56
C LEU A 18 1.79 38.36 26.59
N LEU A 19 2.89 37.77 26.10
CA LEU A 19 3.95 37.22 26.94
C LEU A 19 4.94 38.33 27.37
N LYS A 20 4.95 38.67 28.67
CA LYS A 20 5.91 39.62 29.26
C LYS A 20 7.22 38.92 29.64
N VAL A 21 8.05 38.63 28.64
CA VAL A 21 9.32 37.88 28.78
C VAL A 21 10.31 38.51 29.78
N LYS A 22 10.26 39.84 29.99
CA LYS A 22 11.12 40.54 30.97
C LYS A 22 10.90 40.10 32.42
N ASN A 23 9.70 39.61 32.77
CA ASN A 23 9.37 39.16 34.13
C ASN A 23 9.65 37.66 34.34
N PHE A 24 10.12 36.95 33.31
CA PHE A 24 10.48 35.54 33.43
C PHE A 24 11.80 35.41 34.19
N LYS A 25 11.72 34.81 35.39
CA LYS A 25 12.85 34.66 36.33
C LYS A 25 13.83 33.53 35.94
N GLY A 26 13.69 32.92 34.75
CA GLY A 26 14.58 31.86 34.29
C GLY A 26 14.25 30.47 34.84
N THR A 27 13.14 30.30 35.56
CA THR A 27 12.70 29.02 36.11
C THR A 27 11.43 28.57 35.40
N ALA A 28 11.48 27.42 34.73
CA ALA A 28 10.31 26.82 34.12
C ALA A 28 9.45 26.12 35.19
N LYS A 29 8.17 26.49 35.30
CA LYS A 29 7.23 25.88 36.26
C LYS A 29 6.07 25.15 35.59
N ASN A 30 5.91 25.33 34.29
CA ASN A 30 4.88 24.69 33.46
C ASN A 30 5.39 24.61 32.00
N HIS A 31 4.66 23.90 31.14
CA HIS A 31 5.04 23.72 29.73
C HIS A 31 5.20 25.04 28.94
N LEU A 32 4.42 26.08 29.24
CA LEU A 32 4.58 27.38 28.59
C LEU A 32 5.88 28.05 29.01
N ASP A 33 6.25 27.96 30.28
CA ASP A 33 7.50 28.49 30.80
C ASP A 33 8.72 27.74 30.24
N GLU A 34 8.60 26.45 29.93
CA GLU A 34 9.63 25.69 29.21
C GLU A 34 9.84 26.25 27.80
N TRP A 35 8.76 26.55 27.07
CA TRP A 35 8.83 27.24 25.78
C TRP A 35 9.45 28.64 25.90
N ILE A 36 9.06 29.42 26.91
CA ILE A 36 9.64 30.75 27.15
C ILE A 36 11.14 30.65 27.49
N TYR A 37 11.53 29.64 28.27
CA TYR A 37 12.93 29.39 28.60
C TYR A 37 13.74 29.06 27.34
N PHE A 38 13.26 28.13 26.52
CA PHE A 38 13.90 27.77 25.26
C PHE A 38 14.05 28.97 24.33
N LEU A 39 12.99 29.76 24.12
CA LEU A 39 13.01 30.92 23.23
C LEU A 39 13.95 32.02 23.73
N LYS A 40 14.11 32.15 25.05
CA LYS A 40 14.97 33.18 25.66
C LYS A 40 16.44 32.78 25.68
N ASN A 41 16.73 31.50 25.93
CA ASN A 41 18.09 31.02 26.21
C ASN A 41 18.67 30.17 25.07
N SER A 42 17.86 29.81 24.07
CA SER A 42 18.23 28.86 23.00
C SER A 42 18.76 27.53 23.55
N GLU A 43 18.21 27.08 24.67
CA GLU A 43 18.58 25.86 25.39
C GLU A 43 17.31 25.14 25.85
N ILE A 44 17.27 23.82 25.68
CA ILE A 44 16.21 22.95 26.16
C ILE A 44 16.84 22.02 27.19
N LYS A 45 16.36 22.09 28.43
CA LYS A 45 16.87 21.21 29.48
C LYS A 45 16.31 19.80 29.33
N GLU A 46 17.03 18.80 29.83
CA GLU A 46 16.62 17.39 29.74
C GLU A 46 15.30 17.11 30.47
N GLU A 47 14.99 17.88 31.50
CA GLU A 47 13.74 17.75 32.27
C GLU A 47 12.50 18.38 31.60
N PHE A 48 12.63 19.01 30.43
CA PHE A 48 11.49 19.62 29.73
C PHE A 48 10.68 18.57 28.97
N ASP A 49 9.38 18.52 29.22
CA ASP A 49 8.44 17.54 28.63
C ASP A 49 7.26 18.23 27.91
N ALA A 50 7.32 19.55 27.71
CA ALA A 50 6.34 20.24 26.89
C ALA A 50 6.24 19.59 25.51
N LYS A 51 5.00 19.40 25.05
CA LYS A 51 4.72 18.84 23.72
C LYS A 51 5.48 19.63 22.64
N GLY A 52 6.31 18.94 21.85
CA GLY A 52 7.13 19.56 20.80
C GLY A 52 8.59 19.83 21.20
N MET A 53 8.97 19.59 22.47
CA MET A 53 10.35 19.79 22.92
C MET A 53 11.36 18.84 22.28
N VAL A 54 10.94 17.61 21.95
CA VAL A 54 11.81 16.64 21.27
C VAL A 54 12.20 17.15 19.87
N GLU A 55 11.22 17.61 19.10
CA GLU A 55 11.41 18.17 17.77
C GLU A 55 12.19 19.49 17.83
N ALA A 56 11.90 20.35 18.81
CA ALA A 56 12.63 21.58 19.04
C ALA A 56 14.10 21.31 19.43
N LYS A 57 14.36 20.27 20.22
CA LYS A 57 15.71 19.84 20.64
C LYS A 57 16.51 19.34 19.44
N GLU A 58 15.92 18.53 18.58
CA GLU A 58 16.58 18.08 17.36
C GLU A 58 16.86 19.24 16.39
N THR A 59 15.90 20.16 16.24
CA THR A 59 16.07 21.36 15.42
C THR A 59 17.19 22.25 15.95
N LEU A 60 17.23 22.47 17.27
CA LEU A 60 18.29 23.21 17.94
C LEU A 60 19.64 22.52 17.77
N ARG A 61 19.70 21.18 17.92
CA ARG A 61 20.92 20.39 17.72
C ARG A 61 21.49 20.60 16.32
N VAL A 62 20.64 20.51 15.29
CA VAL A 62 21.04 20.75 13.89
C VAL A 62 21.45 22.21 13.66
N ASN A 63 20.74 23.17 14.26
CA ASN A 63 21.08 24.59 14.15
C ASN A 63 22.40 24.96 14.82
N ASN A 64 22.78 24.24 15.87
CA ASN A 64 24.05 24.41 16.58
C ASN A 64 25.23 23.72 15.88
N LEU A 65 25.00 22.96 14.80
CA LEU A 65 26.07 22.39 13.98
C LEU A 65 26.79 23.49 13.19
N SER A 66 28.11 23.33 13.06
CA SER A 66 28.88 24.10 12.08
C SER A 66 28.42 23.83 10.65
N ASP A 67 28.75 24.71 9.71
CA ASP A 67 28.37 24.54 8.30
C ASP A 67 28.87 23.20 7.71
N GLN A 68 30.08 22.78 8.11
CA GLN A 68 30.66 21.51 7.68
C GLN A 68 29.88 20.31 8.24
N GLU A 69 29.57 20.31 9.54
CA GLU A 69 28.82 19.23 10.18
C GLU A 69 27.38 19.16 9.67
N ARG A 70 26.74 20.32 9.45
CA ARG A 70 25.40 20.42 8.87
C ARG A 70 25.36 19.85 7.46
N ALA A 71 26.36 20.16 6.64
CA ALA A 71 26.49 19.60 5.30
C ALA A 71 26.69 18.07 5.33
N ALA A 72 27.50 17.55 6.26
CA ALA A 72 27.70 16.12 6.45
C ALA A 72 26.41 15.42 6.91
N TYR A 73 25.70 16.00 7.87
CA TYR A 73 24.41 15.50 8.35
C TYR A 73 23.37 15.44 7.22
N LYS A 74 23.27 16.50 6.41
CA LYS A 74 22.36 16.52 5.26
C LYS A 74 22.67 15.38 4.28
N ARG A 75 23.94 15.20 3.91
CA ARG A 75 24.36 14.09 3.04
C ARG A 75 24.01 12.72 3.62
N TYR A 76 24.18 12.54 4.93
CA TYR A 76 23.81 11.31 5.60
C TYR A 76 22.30 11.03 5.51
N MET A 77 21.48 12.06 5.75
CA MET A 77 20.01 11.94 5.64
C MET A 77 19.56 11.69 4.20
N ASP A 78 20.19 12.35 3.23
CA ASP A 78 19.94 12.12 1.81
C ASP A 78 20.27 10.68 1.42
N ASN A 79 21.41 10.15 1.87
CA ASN A 79 21.80 8.76 1.64
C ASN A 79 20.81 7.76 2.25
N LYS A 80 20.39 7.98 3.51
CA LYS A 80 19.37 7.13 4.15
C LYS A 80 18.04 7.13 3.40
N SER A 81 17.63 8.31 2.93
CA SER A 81 16.38 8.45 2.18
C SER A 81 16.47 7.73 0.84
N TYR A 82 17.63 7.82 0.17
CA TYR A 82 17.91 7.09 -1.06
C TYR A 82 17.92 5.57 -0.86
N GLU A 83 18.59 5.08 0.19
CA GLU A 83 18.59 3.64 0.55
C GLU A 83 17.17 3.14 0.82
N ALA A 84 16.37 3.88 1.60
CA ALA A 84 14.98 3.52 1.86
C ALA A 84 14.14 3.48 0.58
N SER A 85 14.37 4.42 -0.35
CA SER A 85 13.70 4.43 -1.65
C SER A 85 14.06 3.23 -2.51
N ILE A 86 15.34 2.81 -2.51
CA ILE A 86 15.78 1.61 -3.22
C ILE A 86 15.09 0.38 -2.65
N LEU A 87 15.14 0.21 -1.33
CA LEU A 87 14.54 -0.95 -0.65
C LEU A 87 13.04 -1.04 -0.93
N SER A 88 12.33 0.09 -0.84
CA SER A 88 10.89 0.14 -1.16
C SER A 88 10.61 -0.27 -2.61
N THR A 89 11.46 0.14 -3.56
CA THR A 89 11.32 -0.24 -4.97
C THR A 89 11.56 -1.74 -5.16
N GLN A 90 12.62 -2.28 -4.53
CA GLN A 90 12.95 -3.71 -4.60
C GLN A 90 11.86 -4.58 -4.00
N GLU A 91 11.28 -4.19 -2.87
CA GLU A 91 10.16 -4.90 -2.24
C GLU A 91 8.93 -4.93 -3.16
N PHE A 92 8.60 -3.78 -3.76
CA PHE A 92 7.51 -3.68 -4.72
C PHE A 92 7.74 -4.57 -5.95
N GLU A 93 8.93 -4.50 -6.55
CA GLU A 93 9.29 -5.32 -7.71
C GLU A 93 9.23 -6.82 -7.38
N ALA A 94 9.70 -7.23 -6.20
CA ALA A 94 9.66 -8.62 -5.77
C ALA A 94 8.21 -9.12 -5.58
N GLN A 95 7.35 -8.32 -4.97
CA GLN A 95 5.92 -8.64 -4.82
C GLN A 95 5.24 -8.76 -6.17
N TRP A 96 5.46 -7.78 -7.05
CA TRP A 96 4.91 -7.79 -8.40
C TRP A 96 5.38 -9.01 -9.21
N GLN A 97 6.67 -9.36 -9.15
CA GLN A 97 7.18 -10.57 -9.81
C GLN A 97 6.52 -11.84 -9.29
N ASN A 98 6.35 -11.97 -7.96
CA ASN A 98 5.67 -13.13 -7.38
C ASN A 98 4.21 -13.24 -7.86
N GLU A 99 3.48 -12.14 -7.91
CA GLU A 99 2.11 -12.12 -8.46
C GLU A 99 2.09 -12.54 -9.93
N GLN A 100 3.03 -12.03 -10.75
CA GLN A 100 3.13 -12.43 -12.16
C GLN A 100 3.43 -13.92 -12.31
N ILE A 101 4.32 -14.48 -11.49
CA ILE A 101 4.65 -15.90 -11.49
C ILE A 101 3.43 -16.74 -11.11
N GLU A 102 2.69 -16.38 -10.07
CA GLU A 102 1.48 -17.11 -9.68
C GLU A 102 0.39 -17.03 -10.76
N GLN A 103 0.16 -15.86 -11.34
CA GLN A 103 -0.75 -15.69 -12.47
C GLN A 103 -0.33 -16.51 -13.69
N ALA A 104 0.97 -16.61 -13.96
CA ALA A 104 1.50 -17.44 -15.05
C ALA A 104 1.30 -18.94 -14.77
N LYS A 105 1.51 -19.40 -13.54
CA LYS A 105 1.25 -20.79 -13.13
C LYS A 105 -0.23 -21.15 -13.28
N ILE A 106 -1.13 -20.28 -12.84
CA ILE A 106 -2.58 -20.49 -12.95
C ILE A 106 -2.97 -20.58 -14.42
N ARG A 107 -2.58 -19.60 -15.25
CA ARG A 107 -2.85 -19.60 -16.69
C ARG A 107 -2.30 -20.85 -17.37
N GLY A 108 -1.04 -21.22 -17.10
CA GLY A 108 -0.44 -22.43 -17.66
C GLY A 108 -1.18 -23.72 -17.27
N ARG A 109 -1.67 -23.81 -16.03
CA ARG A 109 -2.49 -24.95 -15.59
C ARG A 109 -3.82 -25.01 -16.32
N GLU A 110 -4.50 -23.87 -16.47
CA GLU A 110 -5.77 -23.83 -17.19
C GLU A 110 -5.61 -24.11 -18.69
N GLU A 111 -4.61 -23.51 -19.34
CA GLU A 111 -4.29 -23.77 -20.76
C GLU A 111 -3.95 -25.26 -20.97
N GLY A 112 -3.23 -25.87 -20.03
CA GLY A 112 -2.96 -27.31 -20.04
C GLY A 112 -4.24 -28.16 -19.93
N LYS A 113 -5.14 -27.83 -18.99
CA LYS A 113 -6.45 -28.48 -18.86
C LYS A 113 -7.27 -28.34 -20.15
N ARG A 114 -7.40 -27.11 -20.67
CA ARG A 114 -8.12 -26.82 -21.92
C ARG A 114 -7.60 -27.66 -23.08
N SER A 115 -6.28 -27.70 -23.24
CA SER A 115 -5.63 -28.41 -24.35
C SER A 115 -5.88 -29.93 -24.26
N LEU A 116 -5.69 -30.52 -23.08
CA LEU A 116 -5.93 -31.95 -22.86
C LEU A 116 -7.39 -32.33 -23.05
N LEU A 117 -8.30 -31.52 -22.50
CA LEU A 117 -9.74 -31.75 -22.60
C LEU A 117 -10.20 -31.66 -24.06
N LEU A 118 -9.69 -30.67 -24.80
CA LEU A 118 -9.98 -30.53 -26.22
C LEU A 118 -9.44 -31.71 -27.03
N GLU A 119 -8.21 -32.18 -26.77
CA GLU A 119 -7.65 -33.37 -27.45
C GLU A 119 -8.51 -34.62 -27.20
N GLN A 120 -8.99 -34.81 -25.96
CA GLN A 120 -9.88 -35.92 -25.62
C GLN A 120 -11.22 -35.83 -26.35
N LEU A 121 -11.81 -34.64 -26.40
CA LEU A 121 -13.07 -34.40 -27.12
C LEU A 121 -12.90 -34.58 -28.63
N GLU A 122 -11.81 -34.11 -29.22
CA GLU A 122 -11.51 -34.31 -30.65
C GLU A 122 -11.33 -35.80 -31.00
N ARG A 123 -10.79 -36.61 -30.07
CA ARG A 123 -10.69 -38.07 -30.27
C ARG A 123 -12.02 -38.80 -30.15
N ARG A 124 -12.92 -38.34 -29.29
CA ARG A 124 -14.20 -39.02 -29.01
C ARG A 124 -15.36 -38.53 -29.88
N PHE A 125 -15.39 -37.22 -30.16
CA PHE A 125 -16.45 -36.51 -30.89
C PHE A 125 -15.83 -35.50 -31.88
N PRO A 126 -15.11 -35.97 -32.92
CA PRO A 126 -14.28 -35.13 -33.78
C PRO A 126 -15.02 -33.98 -34.46
N GLU A 127 -16.23 -34.22 -34.98
CA GLU A 127 -17.02 -33.20 -35.70
C GLU A 127 -17.51 -32.09 -34.76
N ILE A 128 -18.12 -32.43 -33.63
CA ILE A 128 -18.65 -31.46 -32.67
C ILE A 128 -17.52 -30.70 -31.97
N ALA A 129 -16.46 -31.38 -31.54
CA ALA A 129 -15.31 -30.73 -30.90
C ALA A 129 -14.64 -29.70 -31.83
N SER A 130 -14.51 -30.02 -33.12
CA SER A 130 -13.97 -29.08 -34.11
C SER A 130 -14.88 -27.86 -34.33
N GLN A 131 -16.20 -28.08 -34.41
CA GLN A 131 -17.17 -27.01 -34.62
C GLN A 131 -17.29 -26.07 -33.41
N HIS A 132 -17.15 -26.59 -32.19
CA HIS A 132 -17.33 -25.84 -30.95
C HIS A 132 -16.02 -25.56 -30.19
N ARG A 133 -14.86 -25.73 -30.85
CA ARG A 133 -13.52 -25.52 -30.26
C ARG A 133 -13.38 -24.16 -29.55
N ALA A 134 -13.88 -23.10 -30.16
CA ALA A 134 -13.81 -21.76 -29.58
C ALA A 134 -14.63 -21.64 -28.28
N ALA A 135 -15.79 -22.28 -28.22
CA ALA A 135 -16.62 -22.32 -27.02
C ALA A 135 -15.91 -23.08 -25.89
N ILE A 136 -15.33 -24.25 -26.20
CA ILE A 136 -14.58 -25.08 -25.23
C ILE A 136 -13.37 -24.32 -24.67
N LEU A 137 -12.60 -23.64 -25.53
CA LEU A 137 -11.46 -22.83 -25.10
C LEU A 137 -11.87 -21.58 -24.31
N GLY A 138 -13.06 -21.05 -24.58
CA GLY A 138 -13.64 -19.89 -23.91
C GLY A 138 -14.24 -20.16 -22.54
N LEU A 139 -14.41 -21.42 -22.14
CA LEU A 139 -14.93 -21.79 -20.82
C LEU A 139 -14.04 -21.25 -19.69
N ASN A 140 -14.68 -20.80 -18.61
CA ASN A 140 -13.97 -20.42 -17.40
C ASN A 140 -13.43 -21.68 -16.66
N SER A 141 -12.61 -21.47 -15.63
CA SER A 141 -11.95 -22.56 -14.90
C SER A 141 -12.93 -23.57 -14.29
N GLN A 142 -14.07 -23.10 -13.77
CA GLN A 142 -15.08 -23.96 -13.15
C GLN A 142 -15.79 -24.81 -14.20
N ASP A 143 -16.19 -24.21 -15.32
CA ASP A 143 -16.88 -24.93 -16.38
C ASP A 143 -15.96 -25.93 -17.09
N LEU A 144 -14.65 -25.68 -17.14
CA LEU A 144 -13.67 -26.66 -17.61
C LEU A 144 -13.57 -27.88 -16.69
N GLU A 145 -13.62 -27.68 -15.37
CA GLU A 145 -13.63 -28.78 -14.41
C GLU A 145 -14.94 -29.56 -14.51
N ASN A 146 -16.07 -28.86 -14.55
CA ASN A 146 -17.40 -29.46 -14.71
C ASN A 146 -17.50 -30.26 -16.03
N LEU A 147 -16.97 -29.73 -17.13
CA LEU A 147 -16.90 -30.44 -18.41
C LEU A 147 -16.03 -31.69 -18.32
N ALA A 148 -14.89 -31.62 -17.64
CA ALA A 148 -14.01 -32.77 -17.45
C ALA A 148 -14.69 -33.90 -16.66
N GLU A 149 -15.53 -33.56 -15.69
CA GLU A 149 -16.32 -34.52 -14.92
C GLU A 149 -17.49 -35.07 -15.74
N ALA A 150 -18.29 -34.20 -16.36
CA ALA A 150 -19.44 -34.60 -17.17
C ALA A 150 -19.05 -35.42 -18.41
N MET A 151 -17.83 -35.23 -18.94
CA MET A 151 -17.34 -35.97 -20.10
C MET A 151 -17.43 -37.49 -19.91
N TRP A 152 -17.27 -38.00 -18.69
CA TRP A 152 -17.33 -39.44 -18.43
C TRP A 152 -18.72 -40.03 -18.66
N ASP A 153 -19.77 -39.24 -18.50
CA ASP A 153 -21.17 -39.67 -18.63
C ASP A 153 -21.73 -39.51 -20.06
N PHE A 154 -21.08 -38.71 -20.91
CA PHE A 154 -21.50 -38.53 -22.30
C PHE A 154 -21.46 -39.84 -23.08
N LYS A 155 -22.50 -40.15 -23.85
CA LYS A 155 -22.58 -41.36 -24.69
C LYS A 155 -22.55 -41.01 -26.17
N THR A 156 -23.01 -39.82 -26.52
CA THR A 156 -23.18 -39.33 -27.88
C THR A 156 -22.65 -37.91 -28.03
N SER A 157 -22.46 -37.49 -29.27
CA SER A 157 -22.05 -36.12 -29.58
C SER A 157 -23.13 -35.08 -29.28
N ALA A 158 -24.40 -35.49 -29.17
CA ALA A 158 -25.51 -34.62 -28.75
C ALA A 158 -25.40 -34.23 -27.27
N ASP A 159 -24.97 -35.15 -26.39
CA ASP A 159 -24.79 -34.87 -24.96
C ASP A 159 -23.78 -33.72 -24.72
N LEU A 160 -22.69 -33.70 -25.52
CA LEU A 160 -21.70 -32.62 -25.48
C LEU A 160 -22.27 -31.29 -25.99
N LEU A 161 -23.07 -31.34 -27.05
CA LEU A 161 -23.68 -30.14 -27.63
C LEU A 161 -24.68 -29.50 -26.66
N ASP A 162 -25.55 -30.33 -26.05
CA ASP A 162 -26.54 -29.89 -25.08
C ASP A 162 -25.84 -29.29 -23.85
N TRP A 163 -24.81 -29.97 -23.33
CA TRP A 163 -24.02 -29.46 -22.21
C TRP A 163 -23.39 -28.09 -22.51
N LEU A 164 -22.79 -27.94 -23.70
CA LEU A 164 -22.17 -26.68 -24.11
C LEU A 164 -23.21 -25.56 -24.25
N GLN A 165 -24.42 -25.85 -24.72
CA GLN A 165 -25.50 -24.87 -24.81
C GLN A 165 -25.98 -24.40 -23.43
N GLU A 166 -26.05 -25.31 -22.45
CA GLU A 166 -26.46 -24.98 -21.07
C GLU A 166 -25.42 -24.15 -20.31
N HIS A 167 -24.13 -24.29 -20.66
CA HIS A 167 -23.00 -23.71 -19.91
C HIS A 167 -22.20 -22.65 -20.68
N SER A 168 -22.67 -22.19 -21.85
CA SER A 168 -21.99 -21.17 -22.69
C SER A 168 -22.51 -19.73 -22.52
N SER A 169 -23.09 -19.37 -21.37
CA SER A 169 -23.59 -18.01 -21.06
C SER A 169 -22.55 -17.10 -20.41
#